data_AF-A0A9Q0MLP8-F1
#
_entry.id   AF-A0A9Q0MLP8-F1
#
_cell.length_a   1.000
_cell.length_b   1.000
_cell.length_c   1.000
_cell.angle_alpha   90.00
_cell.angle_beta   90.00
_cell.angle_gamma   90.00
#
_symmetry.space_group_name_H-M   'P 1'
#
loop_
_entity.id
_entity.type
_entity.pdbx_description
1 polymer ?
#
loop_
_entity_poly.entity_id
_entity_poly.type
_entity_poly.pdbx_seq_one_letter_code
_entity_poly.pdbx_strand_id
1 'polypeptide(L)'
;KDVEKLPLRYHQLERKLRLSFKYIEKLDVFKFVMYIHSPDELPYFDMEPIFLHKLVDQYFYYETIETVNTKEVRSETIARRNCRFPDESWENSVLPYSFSSCFTNKRIAIELELCNCTLHTSPIEYEDKYCGYEGLLCIAEEQSGVVIEILNMPTRRYVRNVTKTKLDFVVSIGGLVGLFFGASLLSLVEFIYIWFIRRF
;
A
#
# COMPACT_ATOMS: atom_id res chain seq x y z
N LYS A 1 2.60 0.11 -14.14
CA LYS A 1 1.64 1.08 -14.73
C LYS A 1 2.00 2.47 -14.22
N ASP A 2 1.98 3.48 -15.09
CA ASP A 2 2.59 4.80 -14.88
C ASP A 2 1.71 5.70 -13.98
N VAL A 3 2.08 5.83 -12.71
CA VAL A 3 1.31 6.58 -11.69
C VAL A 3 1.17 8.07 -12.08
N GLU A 4 2.09 8.60 -12.87
CA GLU A 4 2.11 10.00 -13.32
C GLU A 4 1.00 10.38 -14.33
N LYS A 5 0.30 9.37 -14.87
CA LYS A 5 -0.80 9.54 -15.82
C LYS A 5 -2.18 9.55 -15.18
N LEU A 6 -2.27 9.44 -13.86
CA LEU A 6 -3.56 9.51 -13.16
C LEU A 6 -4.14 10.94 -13.27
N PRO A 7 -5.47 11.06 -13.50
CA PRO A 7 -6.12 12.33 -13.86
C PRO A 7 -6.18 13.34 -12.70
N LEU A 8 -5.89 12.94 -11.47
CA LEU A 8 -5.91 13.81 -10.29
C LEU A 8 -4.48 14.03 -9.80
N ARG A 9 -3.93 15.21 -10.08
CA ARG A 9 -2.63 15.65 -9.56
C ARG A 9 -2.87 16.51 -8.31
N TYR A 10 -2.34 16.09 -7.17
CA TYR A 10 -2.35 16.90 -5.96
C TYR A 10 -1.24 17.96 -6.02
N HIS A 11 -1.62 19.24 -5.91
CA HIS A 11 -0.68 20.35 -5.83
C HIS A 11 -0.71 20.91 -4.41
N GLN A 12 0.35 20.63 -3.64
CA GLN A 12 0.46 21.07 -2.25
C GLN A 12 0.96 22.52 -2.20
N LEU A 13 0.03 23.47 -2.23
CA LEU A 13 0.30 24.85 -1.87
C LEU A 13 -0.65 25.30 -0.77
N GLU A 14 -0.03 25.70 0.34
CA GLU A 14 -0.54 26.45 1.50
C GLU A 14 -0.93 25.68 2.78
N ARG A 15 -0.44 26.25 3.89
CA ARG A 15 -0.25 25.66 5.23
C ARG A 15 -1.51 25.55 6.09
N LYS A 16 -2.71 25.75 5.54
CA LYS A 16 -4.00 25.55 6.25
C LYS A 16 -5.10 25.11 5.27
N LEU A 17 -5.23 23.81 5.06
CA LEU A 17 -6.30 23.22 4.24
C LEU A 17 -7.61 23.14 5.03
N ARG A 18 -8.38 24.24 5.08
CA ARG A 18 -9.80 24.17 5.46
C ARG A 18 -10.61 23.99 4.19
N LEU A 19 -11.11 22.78 3.96
CA LEU A 19 -12.10 22.52 2.92
C LEU A 19 -13.48 22.79 3.50
N SER A 20 -14.23 23.72 2.91
CA SER A 20 -15.61 24.03 3.30
C SER A 20 -16.53 23.79 2.12
N PHE A 21 -17.45 22.85 2.30
CA PHE A 21 -18.51 22.57 1.34
C PHE A 21 -19.80 23.18 1.87
N LYS A 22 -20.45 24.02 1.06
CA LYS A 22 -21.80 24.53 1.33
C LYS A 22 -22.74 23.94 0.29
N TYR A 23 -23.79 23.26 0.74
CA TYR A 23 -24.81 22.72 -0.15
C TYR A 23 -25.95 23.73 -0.30
N ILE A 24 -26.60 23.74 -1.46
CA ILE A 24 -27.73 24.63 -1.74
C ILE A 24 -29.01 23.92 -1.30
N GLU A 25 -29.73 24.52 -0.35
CA GLU A 25 -30.92 23.94 0.32
C GLU A 25 -32.06 23.50 -0.63
N LYS A 26 -32.09 23.96 -1.88
CA LYS A 26 -33.13 23.61 -2.86
C LYS A 26 -33.12 22.15 -3.32
N LEU A 27 -32.15 21.34 -2.88
CA LEU A 27 -31.99 19.94 -3.23
C LEU A 27 -32.37 19.00 -2.06
N ASP A 28 -33.51 19.26 -1.40
CA ASP A 28 -33.90 18.56 -0.16
C ASP A 28 -34.19 17.05 -0.35
N VAL A 29 -34.23 16.57 -1.60
CA VAL A 29 -34.44 15.16 -1.95
C VAL A 29 -33.19 14.30 -1.77
N PHE A 30 -31.99 14.87 -1.85
CA PHE A 30 -30.75 14.09 -1.86
C PHE A 30 -30.08 14.00 -0.48
N LYS A 31 -29.71 12.79 -0.09
CA LYS A 31 -28.80 12.52 1.04
C LYS A 31 -27.39 12.42 0.50
N PHE A 32 -26.48 13.23 1.02
CA PHE A 32 -25.07 13.20 0.63
C PHE A 32 -24.27 12.38 1.64
N VAL A 33 -23.39 11.52 1.12
CA VAL A 33 -22.43 10.75 1.88
C VAL A 33 -21.04 11.15 1.42
N MET A 34 -20.16 11.46 2.36
CA MET A 34 -18.78 11.83 2.10
C MET A 34 -17.89 10.63 2.42
N TYR A 35 -16.90 10.37 1.58
CA TYR A 35 -15.86 9.38 1.83
C TYR A 35 -14.50 10.06 1.71
N ILE A 36 -13.56 9.68 2.56
CA ILE A 36 -12.22 10.26 2.59
C ILE A 36 -11.22 9.11 2.52
N HIS A 37 -10.28 9.21 1.59
CA HIS A 37 -9.23 8.21 1.37
C HIS A 37 -7.93 8.88 0.91
N SER A 38 -6.83 8.14 0.96
CA SER A 38 -5.55 8.58 0.43
C SER A 38 -5.60 8.73 -1.10
N PRO A 39 -4.88 9.69 -1.71
CA PRO A 39 -4.79 9.80 -3.17
C PRO A 39 -4.24 8.55 -3.87
N ASP A 40 -3.49 7.72 -3.16
CA ASP A 40 -2.94 6.46 -3.69
C ASP A 40 -3.94 5.29 -3.60
N GLU A 41 -5.10 5.50 -2.98
CA GLU A 41 -6.14 4.48 -2.79
C GLU A 41 -7.33 4.72 -3.72
N LEU A 42 -7.92 3.63 -4.17
CA LEU A 42 -9.20 3.64 -4.88
C LEU A 42 -10.34 3.56 -3.87
N PRO A 43 -11.50 4.16 -4.16
CA PRO A 43 -12.71 3.89 -3.42
C PRO A 43 -13.03 2.39 -3.43
N TYR A 44 -13.18 1.80 -2.25
CA TYR A 44 -13.51 0.39 -2.08
C TYR A 44 -14.83 0.26 -1.30
N PHE A 45 -15.46 -0.91 -1.41
CA PHE A 45 -16.83 -1.14 -0.94
C PHE A 45 -16.99 -1.01 0.58
N ASP A 46 -15.92 -1.23 1.33
CA ASP A 46 -15.90 -1.23 2.80
C ASP A 46 -15.39 0.10 3.39
N MET A 47 -15.43 1.17 2.60
CA MET A 47 -15.10 2.50 3.09
C MET A 47 -16.18 3.02 4.03
N GLU A 48 -15.74 3.55 5.17
CA GLU A 48 -16.66 4.10 6.17
C GLU A 48 -17.32 5.40 5.66
N PRO A 49 -18.66 5.43 5.55
CA PRO A 49 -19.38 6.60 5.06
C PRO A 49 -19.52 7.67 6.14
N ILE A 50 -19.29 8.93 5.76
CA ILE A 50 -19.53 10.09 6.62
C ILE A 50 -20.86 10.71 6.22
N PHE A 51 -21.87 10.55 7.09
CA PHE A 51 -23.21 11.06 6.87
C PHE A 51 -23.32 12.55 7.19
N LEU A 52 -23.59 13.35 6.16
CA LEU A 52 -23.78 14.79 6.31
C LEU A 52 -25.21 15.08 6.80
N HIS A 53 -25.33 15.73 7.97
CA HIS A 53 -26.62 16.13 8.52
C HIS A 53 -26.97 17.56 8.11
N LYS A 54 -28.23 17.78 7.72
CA LYS A 54 -28.67 19.05 7.12
C LYS A 54 -28.83 20.21 8.14
N LEU A 55 -29.17 19.90 9.38
CA LEU A 55 -29.70 20.90 10.32
C LEU A 55 -28.62 21.66 11.11
N VAL A 56 -27.34 21.27 11.01
CA VAL A 56 -26.26 21.84 11.81
C VAL A 56 -25.00 21.93 10.96
N ASP A 57 -24.27 23.04 11.08
CA ASP A 57 -22.93 23.15 10.52
C ASP A 57 -22.03 22.06 11.12
N GLN A 58 -21.56 21.13 10.28
CA GLN A 58 -20.69 20.05 10.70
C GLN A 58 -19.23 20.39 10.42
N TYR A 59 -18.41 20.23 11.45
CA TYR A 59 -16.97 20.42 11.38
C TYR A 59 -16.30 19.07 11.60
N PHE A 60 -15.59 18.59 10.59
CA PHE A 60 -14.81 17.37 10.68
C PHE A 60 -13.33 17.73 10.72
N TYR A 61 -12.62 17.21 11.71
CA TYR A 61 -11.18 17.36 11.86
C TYR A 61 -10.53 16.02 11.59
N TYR A 62 -9.60 15.97 10.64
CA TYR A 62 -8.87 14.76 10.28
C TYR A 62 -7.40 14.94 10.59
N GLU A 63 -6.83 13.94 11.26
CA GLU A 63 -5.40 13.78 11.40
C GLU A 63 -4.94 12.75 10.37
N THR A 64 -3.99 13.13 9.51
CA THR A 64 -3.48 12.26 8.45
C THR A 64 -2.10 11.74 8.82
N ILE A 65 -1.80 10.51 8.40
CA ILE A 65 -0.54 9.85 8.69
C ILE A 65 0.10 9.43 7.38
N GLU A 66 1.25 10.02 7.10
CA GLU A 66 2.06 9.64 5.96
C GLU A 66 3.21 8.73 6.40
N THR A 67 3.29 7.55 5.79
CA THR A 67 4.44 6.66 5.94
C THR A 67 5.45 6.99 4.85
N VAL A 68 6.59 7.57 5.23
CA VAL A 68 7.68 7.87 4.31
C VAL A 68 8.76 6.83 4.49
N ASN A 69 9.03 6.06 3.43
CA ASN A 69 10.14 5.11 3.40
C ASN A 69 11.38 5.79 2.80
N THR A 70 12.56 5.55 3.38
CA THR A 70 13.82 6.01 2.77
C THR A 70 14.16 5.18 1.53
N LYS A 71 15.05 5.69 0.69
CA LYS A 71 15.40 5.07 -0.61
C LYS A 71 16.04 3.68 -0.44
N GLU A 72 16.71 3.45 0.69
CA GLU A 72 17.38 2.19 1.03
C GLU A 72 16.39 1.07 1.36
N VAL A 73 15.16 1.40 1.75
CA VAL A 73 14.12 0.38 2.01
C VAL A 73 13.73 -0.35 0.72
N ARG A 74 13.86 0.32 -0.44
CA ARG A 74 13.51 -0.26 -1.73
C ARG A 74 14.49 -1.34 -2.19
N SER A 75 15.77 -1.24 -1.82
CA SER A 75 16.80 -2.21 -2.20
C SER A 75 16.74 -3.50 -1.38
N GLU A 76 16.03 -3.51 -0.25
CA GLU A 76 15.79 -4.71 0.53
C GLU A 76 14.70 -5.59 -0.10
N THR A 77 14.84 -6.90 0.01
CA THR A 77 13.86 -7.86 -0.52
C THR A 77 12.51 -7.72 0.18
N ILE A 78 11.41 -7.93 -0.55
CA ILE A 78 10.03 -7.87 -0.04
C ILE A 78 9.86 -8.71 1.24
N ALA A 79 10.39 -9.93 1.26
CA ALA A 79 10.30 -10.85 2.41
C ALA A 79 10.98 -10.32 3.69
N ARG A 80 12.00 -9.46 3.56
CA ARG A 80 12.72 -8.89 4.71
C ARG A 80 12.05 -7.62 5.24
N ARG A 81 11.44 -6.82 4.36
CA ARG A 81 10.77 -5.57 4.75
C ARG A 81 9.27 -5.73 5.08
N ASN A 82 8.67 -6.86 4.72
CA ASN A 82 7.24 -7.18 4.97
C ASN A 82 6.26 -6.13 4.42
N CYS A 83 6.66 -5.37 3.41
CA CYS A 83 5.81 -4.42 2.70
C CYS A 83 6.19 -4.36 1.21
N ARG A 84 5.26 -3.89 0.39
CA ARG A 84 5.40 -3.69 -1.05
C ARG A 84 5.18 -2.22 -1.41
N PHE A 85 5.88 -1.76 -2.43
CA PHE A 85 5.61 -0.47 -3.07
C PHE A 85 4.50 -0.59 -4.11
N PRO A 86 3.83 0.51 -4.50
CA PRO A 86 2.71 0.46 -5.45
C PRO A 86 3.03 -0.20 -6.80
N ASP A 87 4.28 -0.14 -7.24
CA ASP A 87 4.80 -0.76 -8.46
C ASP A 87 5.10 -2.27 -8.31
N GLU A 88 5.17 -2.78 -7.08
CA GLU A 88 5.52 -4.17 -6.76
C GLU A 88 4.26 -5.03 -6.59
N SER A 89 3.36 -4.95 -7.56
CA SER A 89 2.06 -5.62 -7.58
C SER A 89 2.18 -7.14 -7.36
N TRP A 90 1.05 -7.73 -6.96
CA TRP A 90 0.95 -9.18 -6.85
C TRP A 90 1.01 -9.85 -8.23
N GLU A 91 1.45 -11.12 -8.28
CA GLU A 91 1.41 -11.94 -9.49
C GLU A 91 -0.04 -11.98 -10.02
N ASN A 92 -0.27 -11.61 -11.29
CA ASN A 92 -1.59 -11.52 -11.93
C ASN A 92 -2.53 -10.41 -11.43
N SER A 93 -2.05 -9.43 -10.64
CA SER A 93 -2.86 -8.26 -10.32
C SER A 93 -2.73 -7.17 -11.38
N VAL A 94 -3.88 -6.68 -11.80
CA VAL A 94 -4.03 -5.59 -12.78
C VAL A 94 -3.80 -4.21 -12.15
N LEU A 95 -3.98 -4.10 -10.83
CA LEU A 95 -3.96 -2.87 -10.07
C LEU A 95 -2.62 -2.67 -9.34
N PRO A 96 -2.16 -1.41 -9.15
CA PRO A 96 -1.04 -1.09 -8.27
C PRO A 96 -1.24 -1.65 -6.85
N TYR A 97 -0.15 -1.96 -6.15
CA TYR A 97 -0.25 -2.44 -4.77
C TYR A 97 -0.77 -1.33 -3.83
N SER A 98 -1.95 -1.54 -3.26
CA SER A 98 -2.53 -0.72 -2.19
C SER A 98 -3.47 -1.57 -1.34
N PHE A 99 -3.90 -1.03 -0.20
CA PHE A 99 -4.92 -1.68 0.63
C PHE A 99 -6.20 -1.93 -0.16
N SER A 100 -6.76 -0.88 -0.77
CA SER A 100 -7.97 -0.94 -1.60
C SER A 100 -7.87 -1.89 -2.80
N SER A 101 -6.71 -1.95 -3.46
CA SER A 101 -6.49 -2.88 -4.57
C SER A 101 -6.47 -4.34 -4.11
N CYS A 102 -5.96 -4.62 -2.90
CA CYS A 102 -6.00 -5.96 -2.31
C CYS A 102 -7.45 -6.43 -2.10
N PHE A 103 -8.28 -5.59 -1.49
CA PHE A 103 -9.71 -5.88 -1.28
C PHE A 103 -10.45 -6.06 -2.62
N THR A 104 -10.14 -5.22 -3.61
CA THR A 104 -10.74 -5.32 -4.94
C THR A 104 -10.36 -6.64 -5.63
N ASN A 105 -9.09 -7.03 -5.61
CA ASN A 105 -8.65 -8.31 -6.17
C ASN A 105 -9.31 -9.50 -5.46
N LYS A 106 -9.45 -9.44 -4.13
CA LYS A 106 -10.12 -10.50 -3.36
C LYS A 106 -11.61 -10.57 -3.65
N ARG A 107 -12.29 -9.43 -3.73
CA ARG A 107 -13.69 -9.33 -4.17
C ARG A 107 -13.88 -10.00 -5.53
N ILE A 108 -13.08 -9.62 -6.53
CA ILE A 108 -13.17 -10.18 -7.89
C ILE A 108 -12.92 -11.70 -7.88
N ALA A 109 -11.93 -12.17 -7.12
CA ALA A 109 -11.64 -13.61 -7.01
C ALA A 109 -12.84 -14.39 -6.46
N ILE A 110 -13.48 -13.86 -5.41
CA ILE A 110 -14.66 -14.47 -4.78
C ILE A 110 -15.87 -14.43 -5.72
N GLU A 111 -16.13 -13.30 -6.39
CA GLU A 111 -17.22 -13.16 -7.36
C GLU A 111 -17.08 -14.15 -8.53
N LEU A 112 -15.85 -14.32 -9.04
CA LEU A 112 -15.56 -15.31 -10.08
C LEU A 112 -15.66 -16.76 -9.59
N GLU A 113 -15.31 -17.04 -8.34
CA GLU A 113 -15.41 -18.39 -7.76
C GLU A 113 -16.87 -18.81 -7.53
N LEU A 114 -17.72 -17.90 -7.08
CA LEU A 114 -19.12 -18.17 -6.71
C LEU A 114 -20.08 -18.07 -7.91
N CYS A 115 -19.98 -16.98 -8.67
CA CYS A 115 -20.97 -16.63 -9.71
C CYS A 115 -20.36 -16.58 -11.13
N ASN A 116 -19.05 -16.87 -11.28
CA ASN A 116 -18.31 -16.87 -12.55
C ASN A 116 -18.39 -15.54 -13.36
N CYS A 117 -18.68 -14.44 -12.68
CA CYS A 117 -18.74 -13.10 -13.25
C CYS A 117 -18.35 -12.07 -12.19
N THR A 118 -18.09 -10.82 -12.56
CA THR A 118 -17.73 -9.73 -11.62
C THR A 118 -18.55 -8.46 -11.88
N LEU A 119 -18.59 -7.56 -10.89
CA LEU A 119 -19.28 -6.27 -11.03
C LEU A 119 -18.66 -5.38 -12.13
N HIS A 120 -19.49 -4.53 -12.74
CA HIS A 120 -19.06 -3.52 -13.71
C HIS A 120 -18.08 -2.47 -13.15
N THR A 121 -17.90 -2.41 -11.83
CA THR A 121 -16.94 -1.52 -11.16
C THR A 121 -15.54 -2.11 -11.08
N SER A 122 -15.37 -3.38 -11.49
CA SER A 122 -14.07 -4.04 -11.58
C SER A 122 -13.22 -3.45 -12.72
N PRO A 123 -11.88 -3.67 -12.75
CA PRO A 123 -11.01 -3.15 -13.81
C PRO A 123 -11.47 -3.60 -15.20
N ILE A 124 -11.22 -2.74 -16.20
CA ILE A 124 -11.66 -2.96 -17.60
C ILE A 124 -11.11 -4.25 -18.22
N GLU A 125 -10.02 -4.78 -17.68
CA GLU A 125 -9.46 -6.08 -18.05
C GLU A 125 -10.42 -7.26 -17.78
N TYR A 126 -11.50 -7.05 -17.02
CA TYR A 126 -12.56 -8.03 -16.76
C TYR A 126 -13.88 -7.71 -17.48
N GLU A 127 -13.85 -6.84 -18.51
CA GLU A 127 -15.04 -6.41 -19.24
C GLU A 127 -15.84 -7.58 -19.84
N ASP A 128 -15.14 -8.63 -20.29
CA ASP A 128 -15.71 -9.87 -20.82
C ASP A 128 -16.40 -10.73 -19.74
N LYS A 129 -16.10 -10.48 -18.46
CA LYS A 129 -16.62 -11.23 -17.31
C LYS A 129 -17.63 -10.44 -16.49
N TYR A 130 -18.10 -9.31 -16.99
CA TYR A 130 -19.10 -8.53 -16.26
C TYR A 130 -20.42 -9.29 -16.12
N CYS A 131 -20.96 -9.29 -14.91
CA CYS A 131 -22.23 -9.94 -14.62
C CYS A 131 -23.39 -9.28 -15.37
N GLY A 132 -24.26 -10.10 -15.94
CA GLY A 132 -25.62 -9.69 -16.30
C GLY A 132 -26.54 -9.65 -15.09
N TYR A 133 -27.85 -9.49 -15.34
CA TYR A 133 -28.86 -9.44 -14.28
C TYR A 133 -28.86 -10.68 -13.36
N GLU A 134 -28.78 -11.89 -13.94
CA GLU A 134 -28.76 -13.14 -13.16
C GLU A 134 -27.52 -13.26 -12.27
N GLY A 135 -26.35 -12.86 -12.79
CA GLY A 135 -25.10 -12.85 -12.02
C GLY A 135 -25.13 -11.84 -10.88
N LEU A 136 -25.75 -10.67 -11.10
CA LEU A 136 -25.96 -9.67 -10.05
C LEU A 136 -26.89 -10.18 -8.93
N LEU A 137 -27.92 -10.96 -9.27
CA LEU A 137 -28.76 -11.63 -8.27
C LEU A 137 -27.97 -12.63 -7.43
N CYS A 138 -27.14 -13.47 -8.08
CA CYS A 138 -26.25 -14.42 -7.39
C CYS A 138 -25.33 -13.72 -6.39
N ILE A 139 -24.67 -12.63 -6.82
CA ILE A 139 -23.79 -11.84 -5.95
C ILE A 139 -24.59 -11.22 -4.79
N ALA A 140 -25.79 -10.70 -5.04
CA ALA A 140 -26.61 -10.07 -4.01
C ALA A 140 -27.13 -11.06 -2.95
N GLU A 141 -27.43 -12.30 -3.35
CA GLU A 141 -27.88 -13.35 -2.44
C GLU A 141 -26.74 -13.80 -1.51
N GLU A 142 -25.53 -13.94 -2.05
CA GLU A 142 -24.35 -14.41 -1.32
C GLU A 142 -23.68 -13.31 -0.46
N GLN A 143 -23.97 -12.03 -0.71
CA GLN A 143 -23.50 -10.89 0.11
C GLN A 143 -24.15 -10.81 1.50
N SER A 144 -24.97 -11.78 1.88
CA SER A 144 -25.66 -11.85 3.17
C SER A 144 -24.76 -12.35 4.30
N GLY A 145 -23.67 -11.63 4.63
CA GLY A 145 -23.02 -11.80 5.93
C GLY A 145 -21.57 -11.35 6.08
N VAL A 146 -21.34 -10.72 7.24
CA VAL A 146 -20.05 -10.34 7.87
C VAL A 146 -19.48 -8.98 7.43
N VAL A 147 -19.90 -7.94 8.15
CA VAL A 147 -19.19 -6.66 8.26
C VAL A 147 -18.04 -6.88 9.24
N ILE A 148 -16.80 -6.90 8.75
CA ILE A 148 -15.61 -6.92 9.60
C ILE A 148 -15.25 -5.46 9.88
N GLU A 149 -15.80 -4.91 10.97
CA GLU A 149 -15.40 -3.58 11.43
C GLU A 149 -13.95 -3.62 11.91
N ILE A 150 -13.04 -3.01 11.14
CA ILE A 150 -11.67 -2.76 11.59
C ILE A 150 -11.74 -1.65 12.64
N LEU A 151 -11.84 -2.06 13.91
CA LEU A 151 -12.17 -1.18 15.05
C LEU A 151 -11.18 -0.04 15.34
N ASN A 152 -10.08 0.12 14.60
CA ASN A 152 -9.21 1.29 14.72
C ASN A 152 -8.32 1.46 13.49
N MET A 153 -8.29 2.68 12.92
CA MET A 153 -7.19 3.12 12.05
C MET A 153 -5.96 3.45 12.93
N PRO A 154 -4.77 2.88 12.65
CA PRO A 154 -3.60 3.10 13.49
C PRO A 154 -3.10 4.55 13.42
N THR A 155 -3.08 5.23 14.56
CA THR A 155 -2.80 6.67 14.72
C THR A 155 -1.32 7.05 14.86
N ARG A 156 -0.38 6.33 14.21
CA ARG A 156 1.06 6.57 14.39
C ARG A 156 1.85 6.68 13.08
N ARG A 157 2.75 7.67 13.04
CA ARG A 157 3.73 7.82 11.95
C ARG A 157 4.86 6.80 12.11
N TYR A 158 4.95 5.88 11.16
CA TYR A 158 6.03 4.89 11.09
C TYR A 158 7.06 5.33 10.05
N VAL A 159 8.31 5.49 10.46
CA VAL A 159 9.45 5.65 9.55
C VAL A 159 10.24 4.35 9.57
N ARG A 160 10.42 3.74 8.41
CA ARG A 160 11.24 2.54 8.26
C ARG A 160 12.60 2.93 7.70
N ASN A 161 13.65 2.61 8.45
CA ASN A 161 15.04 2.80 8.05
C ASN A 161 15.76 1.45 8.07
N VAL A 162 16.67 1.24 7.11
CA VAL A 162 17.57 0.07 7.14
C VAL A 162 18.65 0.32 8.19
N THR A 163 18.63 -0.44 9.30
CA THR A 163 19.55 -0.23 10.43
C THR A 163 20.93 -0.86 10.23
N LYS A 164 21.03 -1.93 9.44
CA LYS A 164 22.27 -2.63 9.11
C LYS A 164 22.24 -3.18 7.68
N THR A 165 23.22 -2.75 6.90
CA THR A 165 23.45 -3.19 5.52
C THR A 165 24.44 -4.36 5.48
N LYS A 166 24.57 -5.01 4.31
CA LYS A 166 25.58 -6.07 4.11
C LYS A 166 27.02 -5.55 4.28
N LEU A 167 27.25 -4.27 3.97
CA LEU A 167 28.56 -3.63 4.14
C LEU A 167 28.90 -3.44 5.62
N ASP A 168 27.93 -3.06 6.45
CA ASP A 168 28.14 -2.88 7.89
C ASP A 168 28.56 -4.18 8.59
N PHE A 169 28.09 -5.33 8.09
CA PHE A 169 28.49 -6.64 8.57
C PHE A 169 29.95 -6.95 8.25
N VAL A 170 30.37 -6.72 7.00
CA VAL A 170 31.76 -6.92 6.57
C VAL A 170 32.71 -5.99 7.32
N VAL A 171 32.34 -4.71 7.49
CA VAL A 171 33.12 -3.73 8.25
C VAL A 171 33.25 -4.15 9.72
N SER A 172 32.17 -4.65 10.33
CA SER A 172 32.20 -5.08 11.74
C SER A 172 33.10 -6.31 11.96
N ILE A 173 33.05 -7.30 11.05
CA ILE A 173 33.95 -8.46 11.09
C ILE A 173 35.40 -8.04 10.84
N GLY A 174 35.63 -7.21 9.82
CA GLY A 174 36.97 -6.69 9.51
C GLY A 174 37.56 -5.89 10.67
N GLY A 175 36.75 -5.09 11.36
CA GLY A 175 37.16 -4.36 12.56
C GLY A 175 37.54 -5.27 13.73
N LEU A 176 36.76 -6.34 13.98
CA LEU A 176 37.09 -7.35 14.98
C LEU A 176 38.41 -8.09 14.67
N VAL A 177 38.55 -8.58 13.44
CA VAL A 177 39.75 -9.32 13.00
C VAL A 177 40.98 -8.43 13.00
N GLY A 178 40.86 -7.20 12.50
CA GLY A 178 41.95 -6.23 12.47
C GLY A 178 42.40 -5.79 13.87
N LEU A 179 41.46 -5.58 14.80
CA LEU A 179 41.78 -5.12 16.15
C LEU A 179 42.39 -6.23 17.02
N PHE A 180 41.84 -7.45 17.00
CA PHE A 180 42.29 -8.53 17.89
C PHE A 180 43.48 -9.32 17.34
N PHE A 181 43.58 -9.49 16.02
CA PHE A 181 44.63 -10.32 15.40
C PHE A 181 45.64 -9.53 14.58
N GLY A 182 45.46 -8.21 14.42
CA GLY A 182 46.29 -7.40 13.52
C GLY A 182 46.23 -7.85 12.07
N ALA A 183 45.21 -8.66 11.71
CA ALA A 183 45.10 -9.31 10.41
C ALA A 183 44.26 -8.45 9.45
N SER A 184 44.75 -8.31 8.23
CA SER A 184 44.09 -7.60 7.14
C SER A 184 43.97 -8.49 5.90
N LEU A 185 43.27 -8.02 4.87
CA LEU A 185 43.14 -8.74 3.60
C LEU A 185 44.50 -9.05 2.97
N LEU A 186 45.49 -8.16 3.16
CA LEU A 186 46.87 -8.35 2.73
C LEU A 186 47.55 -9.48 3.50
N SER A 187 47.35 -9.54 4.82
CA SER A 187 47.88 -10.62 5.68
C SER A 187 47.34 -11.99 5.27
N LEU A 188 46.08 -12.05 4.83
CA LEU A 188 45.47 -13.29 4.30
C LEU A 188 46.13 -13.73 2.98
N VAL A 189 46.35 -12.79 2.05
CA VAL A 189 46.99 -13.08 0.76
C VAL A 189 48.43 -13.54 0.95
N GLU A 190 49.19 -12.90 1.83
CA GLU A 190 50.56 -13.33 2.17
C GLU A 190 50.59 -14.74 2.77
N PHE A 191 49.66 -15.06 3.67
CA PHE A 191 49.55 -16.40 4.25
C PHE A 191 49.29 -17.45 3.16
N ILE A 192 48.36 -17.18 2.23
CA ILE A 192 48.05 -18.08 1.11
C ILE A 192 49.27 -18.25 0.21
N TYR A 193 49.96 -17.16 -0.14
CA TYR A 193 51.17 -17.20 -0.97
C TYR A 193 52.29 -18.04 -0.34
N ILE A 194 52.57 -17.83 0.95
CA ILE A 194 53.63 -18.57 1.65
C ILE A 194 53.25 -20.05 1.80
N TRP A 195 51.99 -20.36 2.10
CA TRP A 195 51.58 -21.73 2.40
C TRP A 195 51.39 -22.58 1.15
N PHE A 196 50.81 -22.02 0.08
CA PHE A 196 50.49 -22.76 -1.15
C PHE A 196 51.52 -22.59 -2.26
N ILE A 197 52.04 -21.39 -2.49
CA ILE A 197 52.88 -21.10 -3.67
C ILE A 197 54.37 -21.24 -3.36
N ARG A 198 54.81 -20.79 -2.19
CA ARG A 198 56.24 -20.86 -1.81
C ARG A 198 56.66 -22.24 -1.29
N ARG A 199 55.72 -23.05 -0.78
CA ARG A 199 55.99 -24.37 -0.22
C ARG A 199 56.00 -25.48 -1.28
N PHE A 200 55.54 -25.20 -2.49
CA PHE A 200 55.71 -26.03 -3.68
C PHE A 200 56.97 -25.63 -4.43
#